data_AF-A0A5P0JJP1-F1
#
_entry.id   AF-A0A5P0JJP1-F1
#
_cell.length_a   1.000
_cell.length_b   1.000
_cell.length_c   1.000
_cell.angle_alpha   90.00
_cell.angle_beta   90.00
_cell.angle_gamma   90.00
#
_symmetry.space_group_name_H-M   'P 1'
#
loop_
_entity.id
_entity.type
_entity.pdbx_description
1 polymer ?
#
loop_
_entity_poly.entity_id
_entity_poly.type
_entity_poly.pdbx_seq_one_letter_code
_entity_poly.pdbx_strand_id
1 'polypeptide(L)'
;VSPQDVMNKLGADILRLWVASTDYTGEMAVSDEILKRAADSYRRIRNTARFLLANLNGFDPAKDMVKPEEMVVLDRWAVGCAKAAQEDILKAYEAYDFHEVVQRQMRFCSVEMGSFYLDIIKDRQYTAKA
;
A
#
# COMPACT_ATOMS: atom_id res chain seq x y z
N VAL A 1 -2.42 7.29 26.91
CA VAL A 1 -3.48 6.75 26.03
C VAL A 1 -3.53 5.24 26.23
N SER A 2 -4.68 4.65 26.59
CA SER A 2 -4.78 3.19 26.77
C SER A 2 -4.88 2.50 25.40
N PRO A 3 -4.19 1.36 25.15
CA PRO A 3 -4.35 0.57 23.93
C PRO A 3 -5.81 0.21 23.65
N GLN A 4 -6.61 -0.07 24.69
CA GLN A 4 -8.03 -0.41 24.54
C GLN A 4 -8.85 0.75 23.97
N ASP A 5 -8.55 1.98 24.38
CA ASP A 5 -9.25 3.18 23.88
C ASP A 5 -8.93 3.41 22.40
N VAL A 6 -7.68 3.18 22.00
CA VAL A 6 -7.26 3.30 20.59
C VAL A 6 -7.94 2.23 19.74
N MET A 7 -7.94 0.98 20.19
CA MET A 7 -8.60 -0.12 19.48
C MET A 7 -10.09 0.14 19.30
N ASN A 8 -10.78 0.63 20.34
CA ASN A 8 -12.20 0.95 20.28
C ASN A 8 -12.50 2.12 19.32
N LYS A 9 -11.61 3.12 19.23
CA LYS A 9 -11.81 4.32 18.41
C LYS A 9 -11.37 4.15 16.94
N LEU A 10 -10.23 3.50 16.71
CA LEU A 10 -9.54 3.47 15.43
C LEU A 10 -9.44 2.05 14.83
N GLY A 11 -9.55 1.01 15.66
CA GLY A 11 -9.37 -0.38 15.26
C GLY A 11 -7.96 -0.90 15.52
N ALA A 12 -7.84 -2.21 15.71
CA ALA A 12 -6.59 -2.86 16.06
C ALA A 12 -5.50 -2.71 14.99
N ASP A 13 -5.85 -2.74 13.71
CA ASP A 13 -4.86 -2.63 12.62
C ASP A 13 -4.18 -1.27 12.56
N ILE A 14 -4.88 -0.20 12.96
CA ILE A 14 -4.28 1.15 13.02
C ILE A 14 -3.24 1.21 14.14
N LEU A 15 -3.53 0.57 15.29
CA LEU A 15 -2.56 0.45 16.38
C LEU A 15 -1.35 -0.39 15.94
N ARG A 16 -1.58 -1.53 15.27
CA ARG A 16 -0.50 -2.40 14.76
C ARG A 16 0.37 -1.67 13.73
N LEU A 17 -0.24 -0.92 12.83
CA LEU A 17 0.46 -0.12 11.84
C LEU A 17 1.29 0.98 12.51
N TRP A 18 0.75 1.66 13.52
CA TRP A 18 1.51 2.66 14.27
C TRP A 18 2.75 2.06 14.93
N VAL A 19 2.60 0.92 15.62
CA VAL A 19 3.72 0.21 16.25
C VAL A 19 4.77 -0.17 15.20
N ALA A 20 4.36 -0.79 14.09
CA ALA A 20 5.26 -1.16 13.00
C ALA A 20 5.94 0.06 12.36
N SER A 21 5.26 1.21 12.33
CA SER A 21 5.78 2.46 11.74
C SER A 21 6.73 3.24 12.65
N THR A 22 7.05 2.75 13.85
CA THR A 22 7.90 3.45 14.80
C THR A 22 9.22 2.70 14.96
N ASP A 23 10.32 3.45 15.06
CA ASP A 23 11.61 2.89 15.47
C ASP A 23 11.51 2.42 16.93
N TYR A 24 11.50 1.11 17.13
CA TYR A 24 11.36 0.47 18.44
C TYR A 24 12.69 0.38 19.20
N THR A 25 13.82 0.79 18.59
CA THR A 25 15.12 0.80 19.27
C THR A 25 15.26 1.97 20.24
N GLY A 26 14.43 3.00 20.09
CA GLY A 26 14.34 4.17 20.97
C GLY A 26 13.04 4.24 21.79
N GLU A 27 12.86 5.35 22.50
CA GLU A 27 11.60 5.65 23.19
C GLU A 27 10.48 5.94 22.20
N MET A 28 9.37 5.22 22.32
CA MET A 28 8.19 5.41 21.48
C MET A 28 7.28 6.49 22.06
N ALA A 29 7.01 7.55 21.30
CA ALA A 29 6.02 8.57 21.65
C ALA A 29 4.63 8.18 21.14
N VAL A 30 3.60 8.33 21.98
CA VAL A 30 2.19 8.12 21.61
C VAL A 30 1.36 9.36 21.91
N SER A 31 0.64 9.85 20.90
CA SER A 31 -0.33 10.94 21.02
C SER A 31 -1.50 10.71 20.07
N ASP A 32 -2.63 11.37 20.33
CA ASP A 32 -3.80 11.31 19.44
C ASP A 32 -3.46 11.79 18.02
N GLU A 33 -2.55 12.76 17.88
CA GLU A 33 -2.09 13.24 16.58
C GLU A 33 -1.27 12.17 15.83
N ILE A 34 -0.37 11.47 16.53
CA ILE A 34 0.42 10.38 15.95
C ILE A 34 -0.51 9.25 15.47
N LEU A 35 -1.48 8.87 16.30
CA LEU A 35 -2.45 7.83 15.96
C LEU A 35 -3.34 8.24 14.78
N LYS A 36 -3.71 9.52 14.68
CA LYS A 36 -4.45 10.05 13.53
C LYS A 36 -3.62 9.95 12.23
N ARG A 37 -2.32 10.26 12.28
CA ARG A 37 -1.41 10.10 11.12
C ARG A 37 -1.28 8.63 10.70
N ALA A 38 -1.22 7.71 11.66
CA ALA A 38 -1.24 6.27 11.38
C ALA A 38 -2.56 5.86 10.71
N ALA A 39 -3.70 6.38 11.17
CA ALA A 39 -5.00 6.12 10.56
C ALA A 39 -5.09 6.64 9.11
N ASP A 40 -4.50 7.80 8.84
CA ASP A 40 -4.44 8.37 7.49
C ASP A 40 -3.58 7.53 6.54
N SER A 41 -2.44 7.05 7.05
CA SER A 41 -1.56 6.12 6.32
C SER A 41 -2.28 4.80 6.00
N TYR A 42 -2.95 4.21 6.99
CA TYR A 42 -3.78 3.01 6.81
C TYR A 42 -4.85 3.22 5.73
N ARG A 43 -5.57 4.34 5.79
CA ARG A 43 -6.62 4.66 4.80
C ARG A 43 -6.06 4.76 3.39
N ARG A 44 -4.85 5.29 3.24
CA ARG A 44 -4.19 5.39 1.92
C ARG A 44 -3.86 4.01 1.35
N ILE A 45 -3.22 3.15 2.15
CA ILE A 45 -2.92 1.75 1.76
C ILE A 45 -4.22 1.04 1.34
N ARG A 46 -5.26 1.13 2.18
CA ARG A 46 -6.57 0.52 1.92
C ARG A 46 -7.21 1.05 0.64
N ASN A 47 -7.17 2.36 0.40
CA ASN A 47 -7.80 2.95 -0.78
C ASN A 47 -7.09 2.54 -2.07
N THR A 48 -5.75 2.46 -2.08
CA THR A 48 -4.99 1.92 -3.22
C THR A 48 -5.37 0.47 -3.50
N ALA A 49 -5.39 -0.38 -2.47
CA ALA A 49 -5.80 -1.78 -2.61
C ALA A 49 -7.25 -1.91 -3.12
N ARG A 50 -8.17 -1.10 -2.57
CA ARG A 50 -9.57 -1.06 -3.02
C ARG A 50 -9.68 -0.68 -4.48
N PHE A 51 -8.93 0.33 -4.95
CA PHE A 51 -8.95 0.73 -6.35
C PHE A 51 -8.49 -0.42 -7.24
N LEU A 52 -7.36 -1.06 -6.92
CA LEU A 52 -6.86 -2.20 -7.69
C LEU A 52 -7.89 -3.34 -7.75
N LEU A 53 -8.43 -3.76 -6.61
CA LEU A 53 -9.41 -4.85 -6.53
C LEU A 53 -10.73 -4.53 -7.24
N ALA A 54 -11.21 -3.29 -7.17
CA ALA A 54 -12.46 -2.89 -7.81
C ALA A 54 -12.42 -2.96 -9.34
N ASN A 55 -11.21 -2.86 -9.92
CA ASN A 55 -11.00 -2.92 -11.37
C ASN A 55 -10.63 -4.34 -11.88
N LEU A 56 -10.76 -5.38 -11.05
CA LEU A 56 -10.57 -6.78 -11.47
C LEU A 56 -11.88 -7.48 -11.82
N ASN A 57 -13.01 -6.79 -11.77
CA ASN A 57 -14.30 -7.40 -12.10
C ASN A 57 -14.33 -7.85 -13.56
N GLY A 58 -14.59 -9.14 -13.80
CA GLY A 58 -14.60 -9.72 -15.15
C GLY A 58 -13.23 -10.17 -15.67
N PHE A 59 -12.13 -9.96 -14.92
CA PHE A 59 -10.80 -10.45 -15.29
C PHE A 59 -10.61 -11.91 -14.85
N ASP A 60 -10.36 -12.80 -15.81
CA ASP A 60 -9.98 -14.20 -15.59
C ASP A 60 -8.47 -14.36 -15.87
N PRO A 61 -7.64 -14.54 -14.82
CA PRO A 61 -6.19 -14.69 -14.98
C PRO A 61 -5.77 -15.83 -15.92
N ALA A 62 -6.60 -16.86 -16.11
CA ALA A 62 -6.29 -17.98 -16.99
C ALA A 62 -6.48 -17.63 -18.48
N LYS A 63 -7.24 -16.57 -18.80
CA LYS A 63 -7.61 -16.19 -20.18
C LYS A 63 -7.09 -14.82 -20.58
N ASP A 64 -7.11 -13.88 -19.64
CA ASP A 64 -6.95 -12.45 -19.93
C ASP A 64 -5.56 -11.92 -19.58
N MET A 65 -4.74 -12.74 -18.90
CA MET A 65 -3.37 -12.36 -18.56
C MET A 65 -2.50 -12.32 -19.81
N VAL A 66 -1.88 -11.18 -20.05
CA VAL A 66 -0.93 -10.98 -21.16
C VAL A 66 0.50 -11.18 -20.71
N LYS A 67 1.39 -11.52 -21.64
CA LYS A 67 2.82 -11.63 -21.33
C LYS A 67 3.41 -10.25 -21.02
N PRO A 68 4.49 -10.17 -20.22
CA PRO A 68 5.15 -8.90 -19.94
C PRO A 68 5.43 -8.09 -21.21
N GLU A 69 5.92 -8.74 -22.27
CA GLU A 69 6.24 -8.11 -23.58
C GLU A 69 5.04 -7.43 -24.26
N GLU A 70 3.83 -7.92 -23.99
CA GLU A 70 2.56 -7.46 -24.56
C GLU A 70 1.90 -6.37 -23.69
N MET A 71 2.35 -6.20 -22.45
CA MET A 71 1.89 -5.11 -21.58
C MET A 71 2.30 -3.76 -22.17
N VAL A 72 1.40 -2.77 -22.04
CA VAL A 72 1.77 -1.37 -22.23
C VAL A 72 2.92 -1.04 -21.27
N VAL A 73 3.89 -0.27 -21.75
CA VAL A 73 5.13 0.04 -21.01
C VAL A 73 4.83 0.56 -19.60
N LEU A 74 3.79 1.38 -19.43
CA LEU A 74 3.34 1.88 -18.14
C LEU A 74 2.84 0.78 -17.19
N ASP A 75 2.09 -0.20 -17.70
CA ASP A 75 1.58 -1.32 -16.91
C ASP A 75 2.75 -2.23 -16.48
N ARG A 76 3.71 -2.47 -17.39
CA ARG A 76 4.95 -3.20 -17.07
C ARG A 76 5.80 -2.48 -16.02
N TRP A 77 5.87 -1.16 -16.09
CA TRP A 77 6.54 -0.35 -15.07
C TRP A 77 5.89 -0.52 -13.69
N ALA A 78 4.55 -0.52 -13.61
CA ALA A 78 3.83 -0.71 -12.35
C ALA A 78 4.10 -2.09 -11.73
N VAL A 79 4.14 -3.14 -12.55
CA VAL A 79 4.53 -4.50 -12.12
C VAL A 79 5.97 -4.54 -11.63
N GLY A 80 6.89 -3.82 -12.31
CA GLY A 80 8.27 -3.66 -11.88
C GLY A 80 8.40 -2.98 -10.51
N CYS A 81 7.66 -1.90 -10.28
CA CYS A 81 7.58 -1.23 -8.98
C CYS A 81 7.06 -2.16 -7.87
N ALA A 82 6.05 -2.98 -8.18
CA ALA A 82 5.51 -3.95 -7.22
C ALA A 82 6.55 -5.00 -6.84
N LYS A 83 7.26 -5.56 -7.83
CA LYS A 83 8.34 -6.52 -7.59
C LYS A 83 9.46 -5.92 -6.73
N ALA A 84 9.93 -4.72 -7.07
CA ALA A 84 10.95 -4.03 -6.29
C ALA A 84 10.48 -3.77 -4.85
N ALA A 85 9.22 -3.34 -4.66
CA ALA A 85 8.63 -3.14 -3.34
C ALA A 85 8.60 -4.43 -2.51
N GLN A 86 8.22 -5.55 -3.12
CA GLN A 86 8.20 -6.85 -2.45
C GLN A 86 9.59 -7.29 -2.03
N GLU A 87 10.60 -7.13 -2.89
CA GLU A 87 11.99 -7.48 -2.57
C GLU A 87 12.55 -6.63 -1.42
N ASP A 88 12.28 -5.32 -1.41
CA ASP A 88 12.69 -4.42 -0.33
C ASP A 88 11.98 -4.77 0.99
N ILE A 89 10.67 -5.03 0.94
CA ILE A 89 9.88 -5.42 2.11
C ILE A 89 10.36 -6.75 2.70
N LEU A 90 10.66 -7.74 1.87
CA LEU A 90 11.17 -9.04 2.33
C LEU A 90 12.51 -8.87 3.07
N LYS A 91 13.44 -8.09 2.50
CA LYS A 91 14.73 -7.79 3.16
C LYS A 91 14.55 -7.06 4.49
N ALA A 92 13.63 -6.10 4.55
CA ALA A 92 13.33 -5.38 5.77
C ALA A 92 12.73 -6.30 6.85
N TYR A 93 11.86 -7.23 6.47
CA TYR A 93 11.36 -8.26 7.40
C TYR A 93 12.47 -9.20 7.90
N GLU A 94 13.39 -9.62 7.03
CA GLU A 94 14.56 -10.44 7.43
C GLU A 94 15.46 -9.71 8.44
N ALA A 95 15.55 -8.39 8.33
CA ALA A 95 16.28 -7.53 9.26
C ALA A 95 15.48 -7.09 10.49
N TYR A 96 14.21 -7.53 10.63
CA TYR A 96 13.27 -7.05 11.65
C TYR A 96 13.05 -5.52 11.63
N ASP A 97 13.28 -4.87 10.50
CA ASP A 97 13.04 -3.43 10.30
C ASP A 97 11.61 -3.19 9.81
N PHE A 98 10.66 -3.26 10.75
CA PHE A 98 9.24 -3.04 10.44
C PHE A 98 8.94 -1.60 10.02
N HIS A 99 9.74 -0.64 10.49
CA HIS A 99 9.58 0.76 10.12
C HIS A 99 9.83 0.94 8.63
N GLU A 100 10.91 0.35 8.11
CA GLU A 100 11.22 0.34 6.68
C GLU A 100 10.14 -0.37 5.85
N VAL A 101 9.58 -1.48 6.35
CA VAL A 101 8.43 -2.14 5.68
C VAL A 101 7.28 -1.16 5.49
N VAL A 102 6.89 -0.43 6.54
CA VAL A 102 5.79 0.54 6.46
C VAL A 102 6.14 1.70 5.52
N GLN A 103 7.36 2.23 5.59
CA GLN A 103 7.81 3.30 4.70
C GLN A 103 7.76 2.87 3.24
N ARG A 104 8.32 1.71 2.90
CA ARG A 104 8.34 1.18 1.53
C ARG A 104 6.94 0.92 0.99
N GLN A 105 6.05 0.36 1.82
CA GLN A 105 4.65 0.13 1.48
C GLN A 105 3.91 1.45 1.24
N MET A 106 4.14 2.46 2.09
CA MET A 106 3.53 3.79 1.94
C MET A 106 4.01 4.50 0.68
N ARG A 107 5.30 4.40 0.34
CA ARG A 107 5.87 4.93 -0.91
C ARG A 107 5.22 4.26 -2.12
N PHE A 108 5.08 2.93 -2.12
CA PHE A 108 4.40 2.20 -3.19
C PHE A 108 2.94 2.67 -3.38
N CYS A 109 2.17 2.73 -2.29
CA CYS A 109 0.76 3.11 -2.38
C CYS A 109 0.54 4.59 -2.73
N SER A 110 1.37 5.49 -2.19
CA SER A 110 1.16 6.94 -2.33
C SER A 110 1.75 7.50 -3.61
N VAL A 111 2.98 7.10 -3.94
CA VAL A 111 3.76 7.71 -5.01
C VAL A 111 3.65 6.88 -6.29
N GLU A 112 4.05 5.62 -6.22
CA GLU A 112 4.17 4.77 -7.41
C GLU A 112 2.78 4.45 -7.97
N MET A 113 1.89 3.95 -7.13
CA MET A 113 0.51 3.62 -7.54
C MET A 113 -0.38 4.85 -7.48
N GLY A 114 -0.42 5.55 -6.36
CA GLY A 114 -1.39 6.64 -6.12
C GLY A 114 -1.24 7.82 -7.07
N SER A 115 -0.13 8.56 -6.96
CA SER A 115 0.06 9.82 -7.70
C SER A 115 0.48 9.65 -9.16
N PHE A 116 0.91 8.46 -9.56
CA PHE A 116 1.42 8.22 -10.92
C PHE A 116 0.56 7.21 -11.67
N TYR A 117 0.69 5.92 -11.38
CA TYR A 117 0.05 4.88 -12.19
C TYR A 117 -1.47 4.99 -12.23
N LEU A 118 -2.11 4.96 -11.06
CA LEU A 118 -3.56 4.96 -10.93
C LEU A 118 -4.19 6.27 -11.40
N ASP A 119 -3.44 7.38 -11.38
CA ASP A 119 -3.94 8.64 -11.91
C ASP A 119 -3.96 8.64 -13.44
N ILE A 120 -2.91 8.11 -14.07
CA ILE A 120 -2.79 8.03 -15.53
C ILE A 120 -3.79 7.01 -16.12
N ILE A 121 -3.98 5.85 -15.50
CA ILE A 121 -4.81 4.78 -16.10
C ILE A 121 -6.32 5.01 -15.93
N LYS A 122 -6.77 5.98 -15.14
CA LYS A 122 -8.21 6.28 -14.98
C LYS A 122 -8.90 6.51 -16.31
N ASP A 123 -8.27 7.25 -17.21
CA ASP A 123 -8.84 7.54 -18.52
C ASP A 123 -9.04 6.26 -19.34
N ARG A 124 -8.04 5.37 -19.35
CA ARG A 124 -8.14 4.04 -19.99
C ARG A 124 -9.25 3.18 -19.37
N GLN A 125 -9.35 3.17 -18.05
CA GLN A 125 -10.36 2.39 -17.32
C GLN A 125 -11.79 2.88 -17.58
N TYR A 126 -11.99 4.19 -17.80
CA TYR A 126 -13.32 4.76 -17.99
C TYR A 126 -13.76 4.86 -19.45
N THR A 127 -12.83 4.87 -20.40
CA THR A 127 -13.13 5.13 -21.82
C THR A 127 -12.87 3.93 -22.74
N ALA A 128 -12.04 2.97 -22.33
CA ALA A 128 -11.87 1.74 -23.09
C ALA A 128 -13.12 0.85 -22.95
N LYS A 129 -13.47 0.15 -24.03
CA LYS A 129 -14.51 -0.88 -23.95
C LYS A 129 -14.04 -1.98 -22.98
N ALA A 130 -14.95 -2.42 -22.13
CA ALA A 130 -14.77 -3.61 -21.29
C ALA A 130 -14.53 -4.85 -22.17
#